data_AF-A0A3R6DBN7-F1
#
_entry.id   AF-A0A3R6DBN7-F1
#
_cell.length_a   1.000
_cell.length_b   1.000
_cell.length_c   1.000
_cell.angle_alpha   90.00
_cell.angle_beta   90.00
_cell.angle_gamma   90.00
#
_symmetry.space_group_name_H-M   'P 1'
#
loop_
_entity.id
_entity.type
_entity.pdbx_description
1 polymer ?
#
loop_
_entity_poly.entity_id
_entity_poly.type
_entity_poly.pdbx_seq_one_letter_code
_entity_poly.pdbx_strand_id
1 'polypeptide(L)'
;MKEQNQRQIQNQTELDERRLRQKKLVRKRKIVLSVMLLTSFLLGCVCGRYFPEIKLGKTEEVLASAQDNSGEEKKENQITNNVDNGTTADGTEKEEQSATETVEEPADSEETNDPFAEIPQVVLSKPVDYSLNQAIRQLEQMEASDERYAQIVENAEKYPEKLLINLANNPEMIAFVADYKGNTRDYDKAELTEKELQEEYPLFLQWDKRWGCLAYGDDSNVAISGCGPTTLAMAVVALTGNDEATPAAIAKFAMQEGYYMSGTGTMWSLMTEGAAAYGVRSEQINISQIEIKQHLDQGDIVICSVRQGDFTTGGHFILLYDYDDEGFSINDPFSLYRSGQKWDYGKIRSQIKAVWALKAK
;
A
#
# COMPACT_ATOMS: atom_id res chain seq x y z
N MET A 1 -50.44 -5.61 11.14
CA MET A 1 -50.66 -6.93 11.79
C MET A 1 -50.26 -8.11 10.90
N LYS A 2 -51.05 -8.56 9.90
CA LYS A 2 -50.69 -9.73 9.04
C LYS A 2 -49.27 -9.63 8.45
N GLU A 3 -48.96 -8.48 7.86
CA GLU A 3 -47.69 -8.21 7.19
C GLU A 3 -46.48 -8.22 8.15
N GLN A 4 -46.63 -7.67 9.37
CA GLN A 4 -45.60 -7.73 10.42
C GLN A 4 -45.32 -9.18 10.84
N ASN A 5 -46.35 -10.02 10.89
CA ASN A 5 -46.20 -11.45 11.21
C ASN A 5 -45.43 -12.19 10.09
N GLN A 6 -45.70 -11.88 8.81
CA GLN A 6 -44.90 -12.41 7.70
C GLN A 6 -43.43 -11.97 7.78
N ARG A 7 -43.15 -10.68 8.06
CA ARG A 7 -41.78 -10.18 8.26
C ARG A 7 -41.08 -10.86 9.44
N GLN A 8 -41.78 -11.13 10.55
CA GLN A 8 -41.22 -11.90 11.68
C GLN A 8 -40.91 -13.35 11.30
N ILE A 9 -41.79 -14.03 10.57
CA ILE A 9 -41.57 -15.40 10.10
C ILE A 9 -40.35 -15.46 9.17
N GLN A 10 -40.25 -14.52 8.21
CA GLN A 10 -39.13 -14.44 7.27
C GLN A 10 -37.79 -14.22 7.99
N ASN A 11 -37.71 -13.24 8.90
CA ASN A 11 -36.51 -12.99 9.70
C ASN A 11 -36.13 -14.20 10.57
N GLN A 12 -37.11 -14.94 11.11
CA GLN A 12 -36.85 -16.14 11.91
C GLN A 12 -36.32 -17.30 11.05
N THR A 13 -36.89 -17.51 9.85
CA THR A 13 -36.39 -18.50 8.89
C THR A 13 -34.93 -18.21 8.49
N GLU A 14 -34.62 -16.95 8.21
CA GLU A 14 -33.27 -16.53 7.87
C GLU A 14 -32.27 -16.72 9.03
N LEU A 15 -32.69 -16.41 10.26
CA LEU A 15 -31.90 -16.66 11.48
C LEU A 15 -31.58 -18.14 11.67
N ASP A 16 -32.54 -19.04 11.42
CA ASP A 16 -32.32 -20.48 11.56
C ASP A 16 -31.54 -21.08 10.38
N GLU A 17 -31.62 -20.50 9.18
CA GLU A 17 -30.65 -20.77 8.10
C GLU A 17 -29.23 -20.34 8.45
N ARG A 18 -29.02 -19.10 8.92
CA ARG A 18 -27.71 -18.60 9.38
C ARG A 18 -27.11 -19.54 10.45
N ARG A 19 -27.92 -19.96 11.43
CA ARG A 19 -27.55 -20.98 12.44
C ARG A 19 -27.20 -22.34 11.84
N LEU A 20 -27.90 -22.77 10.79
CA LEU A 20 -27.62 -24.04 10.09
C LEU A 20 -26.31 -23.97 9.29
N ARG A 21 -26.04 -22.84 8.62
CA ARG A 21 -24.77 -22.57 7.92
C ARG A 21 -23.60 -22.59 8.91
N GLN A 22 -23.69 -21.87 10.03
CA GLN A 22 -22.68 -21.91 11.11
C GLN A 22 -22.45 -23.33 11.66
N LYS A 23 -23.51 -24.11 11.91
CA LYS A 23 -23.38 -25.52 12.35
C LYS A 23 -22.66 -26.40 11.32
N LYS A 24 -22.89 -26.17 10.02
CA LYS A 24 -22.15 -26.85 8.93
C LYS A 24 -20.67 -26.43 8.91
N LEU A 25 -20.37 -25.13 9.03
CA LEU A 25 -18.99 -24.60 9.05
C LEU A 25 -18.18 -25.12 10.25
N VAL A 26 -18.75 -25.10 11.46
CA VAL A 26 -18.11 -25.68 12.66
C VAL A 26 -17.86 -27.18 12.49
N ARG A 27 -18.74 -27.91 11.81
CA ARG A 27 -18.54 -29.33 11.49
C ARG A 27 -17.45 -29.54 10.44
N LYS A 28 -17.41 -28.75 9.34
CA LYS A 28 -16.31 -28.73 8.36
C LYS A 28 -14.97 -28.48 9.06
N ARG A 29 -14.85 -27.40 9.84
CA ARG A 29 -13.61 -27.03 10.56
C ARG A 29 -13.12 -28.12 11.52
N LYS A 30 -14.02 -28.76 12.28
CA LYS A 30 -13.66 -29.91 13.15
C LYS A 30 -13.11 -31.10 12.36
N ILE A 31 -13.71 -31.43 11.22
CA ILE A 31 -13.22 -32.52 10.35
C ILE A 31 -11.83 -32.19 9.80
N VAL A 32 -11.62 -30.98 9.27
CA VAL A 32 -10.31 -30.55 8.74
C VAL A 32 -9.24 -30.59 9.82
N LEU A 33 -9.50 -30.03 11.01
CA LEU A 33 -8.57 -30.09 12.16
C LEU A 33 -8.23 -31.53 12.57
N SER A 34 -9.23 -32.43 12.63
CA SER A 34 -8.99 -33.84 12.92
C SER A 34 -8.14 -34.53 11.85
N VAL A 35 -8.36 -34.23 10.56
CA VAL A 35 -7.55 -34.77 9.45
C VAL A 35 -6.11 -34.24 9.52
N MET A 36 -5.91 -32.93 9.70
CA MET A 36 -4.57 -32.33 9.82
C MET A 36 -3.78 -32.90 11.00
N LEU A 37 -4.41 -33.08 12.16
CA LEU A 37 -3.78 -33.72 13.32
C LEU A 37 -3.40 -35.18 13.02
N LEU A 38 -4.24 -35.92 12.29
CA LEU A 38 -3.96 -37.30 11.89
C LEU A 38 -2.78 -37.37 10.90
N THR A 39 -2.72 -36.48 9.90
CA THR A 39 -1.62 -36.44 8.93
C THR A 39 -0.30 -36.02 9.59
N SER A 40 -0.31 -35.04 10.50
CA SER A 40 0.87 -34.63 11.25
C SER A 40 1.37 -35.73 12.20
N PHE A 41 0.46 -36.47 12.83
CA PHE A 41 0.81 -37.65 13.64
C PHE A 41 1.44 -38.76 12.79
N LEU A 42 0.86 -39.07 11.63
CA LEU A 42 1.40 -40.05 10.69
C LEU A 42 2.78 -39.66 10.15
N LEU A 43 2.99 -38.39 9.77
CA LEU A 43 4.32 -37.88 9.40
C LEU A 43 5.31 -38.00 10.56
N GLY A 44 4.90 -37.63 11.78
CA GLY A 44 5.73 -37.79 12.99
C GLY A 44 6.16 -39.24 13.22
N CYS A 45 5.26 -40.21 13.04
CA CYS A 45 5.57 -41.65 13.14
C CYS A 45 6.49 -42.17 12.02
N VAL A 46 6.53 -41.52 10.86
CA VAL A 46 7.47 -41.85 9.77
C VAL A 46 8.84 -41.23 10.03
N CYS A 47 8.90 -39.93 10.34
CA CYS A 47 10.16 -39.22 10.63
C CYS A 47 10.86 -39.75 11.89
N GLY A 48 10.10 -40.16 12.90
CA GLY A 48 10.60 -40.79 14.14
C GLY A 48 11.31 -42.15 13.95
N ARG A 49 11.45 -42.65 12.73
CA ARG A 49 12.25 -43.85 12.39
C ARG A 49 13.57 -43.55 11.65
N TYR A 50 13.89 -42.28 11.38
CA TYR A 50 15.00 -41.89 10.53
C TYR A 50 16.03 -40.92 11.15
N PHE A 51 15.93 -40.59 12.45
CA PHE A 51 16.92 -39.78 13.15
C PHE A 51 17.91 -40.63 13.97
N PRO A 52 19.23 -40.62 13.65
CA PRO A 52 20.27 -41.09 14.56
C PRO A 52 20.57 -40.04 15.64
N GLU A 53 21.10 -40.48 16.79
CA GLU A 53 21.44 -39.59 17.90
C GLU A 53 22.62 -38.66 17.58
N ILE A 54 22.33 -37.36 17.38
CA ILE A 54 23.36 -36.32 17.32
C ILE A 54 23.72 -35.91 18.75
N LYS A 55 24.94 -36.26 19.19
CA LYS A 55 25.48 -35.79 20.48
C LYS A 55 25.80 -34.30 20.41
N LEU A 56 25.32 -33.51 21.38
CA LEU A 56 25.70 -32.11 21.52
C LEU A 56 27.21 -31.98 21.77
N GLY A 57 27.90 -31.31 20.84
CA GLY A 57 29.23 -30.74 21.05
C GLY A 57 29.13 -29.30 21.56
N LYS A 58 30.13 -28.84 22.32
CA LYS A 58 30.17 -27.49 22.89
C LYS A 58 30.14 -26.38 21.82
N THR A 59 29.53 -25.25 22.18
CA THR A 59 29.68 -23.96 21.50
C THR A 59 30.37 -22.95 22.44
N GLU A 60 31.66 -22.70 22.20
CA GLU A 60 32.43 -21.55 22.70
C GLU A 60 33.24 -21.02 21.51
N GLU A 61 33.56 -19.71 21.46
CA GLU A 61 33.98 -18.94 20.26
C GLU A 61 32.89 -18.95 19.16
N VAL A 62 32.17 -17.85 18.86
CA VAL A 62 32.66 -16.56 18.33
C VAL A 62 31.81 -15.40 18.88
N LEU A 63 32.39 -14.58 19.75
CA LEU A 63 31.85 -13.28 20.19
C LEU A 63 33.02 -12.34 20.55
N ALA A 64 33.79 -11.92 19.54
CA ALA A 64 35.00 -11.12 19.74
C ALA A 64 35.33 -10.22 18.53
N SER A 65 34.53 -9.19 18.28
CA SER A 65 34.91 -7.98 17.53
C SER A 65 33.82 -6.90 17.65
N ALA A 66 34.21 -5.62 17.49
CA ALA A 66 33.35 -4.42 17.53
C ALA A 66 32.84 -3.95 18.91
N GLN A 67 33.78 -3.64 19.82
CA GLN A 67 33.65 -2.50 20.72
C GLN A 67 34.88 -1.58 20.55
N ASP A 68 34.73 -0.31 20.95
CA ASP A 68 35.70 0.81 20.87
C ASP A 68 36.07 1.25 19.44
N ASN A 69 36.16 2.54 19.10
CA ASN A 69 36.46 3.72 19.94
C ASN A 69 35.47 4.88 19.84
N SER A 70 35.49 5.73 20.87
CA SER A 70 34.94 7.09 20.90
C SER A 70 36.04 8.11 21.26
N GLY A 71 35.81 9.39 20.97
CA GLY A 71 36.76 10.51 21.15
C GLY A 71 36.97 11.26 19.82
N GLU A 72 36.32 12.40 19.58
CA GLU A 72 36.68 13.74 20.07
C GLU A 72 38.13 14.17 19.77
N GLU A 73 38.30 15.17 18.90
CA GLU A 73 38.54 16.53 19.38
C GLU A 73 38.18 17.61 18.33
N LYS A 74 38.24 18.89 18.73
CA LYS A 74 37.77 20.06 17.97
C LYS A 74 38.90 20.80 17.26
N LYS A 75 38.57 21.58 16.22
CA LYS A 75 39.22 22.88 15.99
C LYS A 75 38.37 23.84 15.16
N GLU A 76 38.31 25.08 15.61
CA GLU A 76 37.75 26.23 14.89
C GLU A 76 38.80 26.84 13.94
N ASN A 77 38.34 27.58 12.94
CA ASN A 77 38.82 28.95 12.70
C ASN A 77 37.83 29.76 11.86
N GLN A 78 37.80 31.08 12.09
CA GLN A 78 37.01 32.07 11.33
C GLN A 78 37.90 32.80 10.30
N ILE A 79 37.45 33.99 9.83
CA ILE A 79 38.16 35.06 9.05
C ILE A 79 38.08 34.91 7.52
N THR A 80 37.60 35.88 6.70
CA THR A 80 36.93 37.19 6.92
C THR A 80 36.13 37.65 5.66
N ASN A 81 35.31 38.70 5.80
CA ASN A 81 34.49 39.36 4.76
C ASN A 81 35.28 40.03 3.60
N ASN A 82 34.64 40.16 2.42
CA ASN A 82 34.29 41.41 1.67
C ASN A 82 33.73 41.02 0.26
N VAL A 83 32.72 41.64 -0.40
CA VAL A 83 32.28 43.06 -0.58
C VAL A 83 33.25 43.82 -1.54
N ASP A 84 32.89 44.46 -2.66
CA ASP A 84 31.65 44.84 -3.39
C ASP A 84 31.99 44.98 -4.93
N ASN A 85 31.20 45.38 -5.95
CA ASN A 85 29.82 45.86 -6.21
C ASN A 85 29.48 45.67 -7.73
N GLY A 86 28.25 45.95 -8.20
CA GLY A 86 27.89 46.18 -9.62
C GLY A 86 26.85 45.20 -10.20
N THR A 87 25.55 45.47 -10.42
CA THR A 87 24.80 46.72 -10.79
C THR A 87 24.99 47.03 -12.30
N THR A 88 24.00 47.10 -13.21
CA THR A 88 22.54 47.41 -13.12
C THR A 88 21.72 46.96 -14.38
N ALA A 89 20.37 46.90 -14.25
CA ALA A 89 19.34 47.32 -15.24
C ALA A 89 19.17 46.58 -16.60
N ASP A 90 18.03 46.63 -17.32
CA ASP A 90 16.58 46.87 -17.02
C ASP A 90 15.77 46.59 -18.33
N GLY A 91 14.43 46.52 -18.27
CA GLY A 91 13.50 46.31 -19.41
C GLY A 91 13.06 44.85 -19.53
N THR A 92 11.83 44.40 -19.24
CA THR A 92 10.47 44.99 -19.28
C THR A 92 9.90 45.19 -20.69
N GLU A 93 8.99 44.30 -21.09
CA GLU A 93 7.78 44.64 -21.86
C GLU A 93 6.66 43.58 -21.62
N LYS A 94 5.46 43.82 -22.15
CA LYS A 94 4.20 43.09 -21.86
C LYS A 94 3.44 42.76 -23.15
N GLU A 95 2.19 42.27 -22.99
CA GLU A 95 1.11 42.21 -24.00
C GLU A 95 1.22 41.05 -25.03
N GLU A 96 0.11 40.41 -25.46
CA GLU A 96 -1.24 40.31 -24.88
C GLU A 96 -1.91 38.99 -25.33
N GLN A 97 -3.14 38.76 -24.89
CA GLN A 97 -4.00 37.60 -25.14
C GLN A 97 -4.30 37.36 -26.63
N SER A 98 -4.60 36.11 -26.97
CA SER A 98 -5.59 35.80 -28.01
C SER A 98 -6.33 34.52 -27.61
N ALA A 99 -7.65 34.52 -27.75
CA ALA A 99 -8.51 33.39 -27.43
C ALA A 99 -9.31 32.97 -28.67
N THR A 100 -9.51 31.67 -28.84
CA THR A 100 -10.43 31.11 -29.84
C THR A 100 -11.27 30.02 -29.19
N GLU A 101 -12.55 30.32 -28.96
CA GLU A 101 -13.55 29.32 -28.63
C GLU A 101 -13.78 28.40 -29.85
N THR A 102 -13.70 27.10 -29.64
CA THR A 102 -14.33 26.10 -30.53
C THR A 102 -15.28 25.27 -29.69
N VAL A 103 -16.58 25.54 -29.85
CA VAL A 103 -17.65 24.76 -29.24
C VAL A 103 -17.84 23.48 -30.04
N GLU A 104 -17.66 22.33 -29.40
CA GLU A 104 -18.17 21.06 -29.92
C GLU A 104 -19.34 20.58 -29.04
N GLU A 105 -20.33 19.96 -29.67
CA GLU A 105 -21.54 19.44 -29.03
C GLU A 105 -21.26 18.14 -28.26
N PRO A 106 -22.12 17.73 -27.31
CA PRO A 106 -21.75 16.76 -26.29
C PRO A 106 -21.35 15.39 -26.85
N ALA A 107 -20.24 14.87 -26.35
CA ALA A 107 -19.84 13.48 -26.56
C ALA A 107 -20.95 12.52 -26.08
N ASP A 108 -21.13 11.43 -26.82
CA ASP A 108 -22.00 10.32 -26.40
C ASP A 108 -21.48 9.74 -25.08
N SER A 109 -22.38 9.24 -24.22
CA SER A 109 -22.03 9.01 -22.81
C SER A 109 -21.03 7.88 -22.63
N GLU A 110 -19.77 8.22 -22.39
CA GLU A 110 -18.78 7.27 -21.88
C GLU A 110 -19.29 6.66 -20.57
N GLU A 111 -19.22 5.33 -20.46
CA GLU A 111 -19.30 4.69 -19.15
C GLU A 111 -18.08 5.17 -18.36
N THR A 112 -18.33 6.06 -17.39
CA THR A 112 -17.29 6.62 -16.54
C THR A 112 -16.62 5.49 -15.76
N ASN A 113 -15.46 5.04 -16.26
CA ASN A 113 -14.63 3.98 -15.67
C ASN A 113 -13.89 4.50 -14.43
N ASP A 114 -14.61 5.16 -13.53
CA ASP A 114 -14.09 5.67 -12.27
C ASP A 114 -13.65 4.47 -11.40
N PRO A 115 -12.34 4.32 -11.11
CA PRO A 115 -11.83 3.15 -10.42
C PRO A 115 -12.32 3.05 -8.96
N PHE A 116 -12.90 4.13 -8.42
CA PHE A 116 -13.39 4.19 -7.04
C PHE A 116 -14.90 3.92 -6.91
N ALA A 117 -15.66 3.84 -8.01
CA ALA A 117 -17.13 3.77 -7.99
C ALA A 117 -17.71 2.53 -7.25
N GLU A 118 -16.99 1.41 -7.23
CA GLU A 118 -17.40 0.19 -6.52
C GLU A 118 -16.89 0.09 -5.06
N ILE A 119 -16.13 1.09 -4.59
CA ILE A 119 -15.48 1.03 -3.27
C ILE A 119 -16.47 1.41 -2.16
N PRO A 120 -16.70 0.54 -1.15
CA PRO A 120 -17.59 0.86 -0.04
C PRO A 120 -17.00 1.99 0.82
N GLN A 121 -17.81 3.01 1.07
CA GLN A 121 -17.46 4.13 1.95
C GLN A 121 -17.44 3.65 3.41
N VAL A 122 -16.25 3.59 4.02
CA VAL A 122 -16.02 3.00 5.35
C VAL A 122 -15.13 3.88 6.22
N VAL A 123 -15.29 3.78 7.54
CA VAL A 123 -14.44 4.45 8.54
C VAL A 123 -13.45 3.43 9.09
N LEU A 124 -12.17 3.55 8.74
CA LEU A 124 -11.14 2.59 9.17
C LEU A 124 -10.52 2.95 10.53
N SER A 125 -10.51 1.99 11.45
CA SER A 125 -9.66 2.02 12.65
C SER A 125 -8.18 1.93 12.27
N LYS A 126 -7.28 1.97 13.27
CA LYS A 126 -5.89 1.52 13.04
C LYS A 126 -5.88 0.03 12.64
N PRO A 127 -4.97 -0.42 11.76
CA PRO A 127 -4.81 -1.82 11.41
C PRO A 127 -4.47 -2.71 12.62
N VAL A 128 -4.93 -3.96 12.56
CA VAL A 128 -4.70 -5.00 13.56
C VAL A 128 -3.93 -6.15 12.92
N ASP A 129 -2.87 -6.59 13.59
CA ASP A 129 -2.03 -7.71 13.14
C ASP A 129 -2.75 -9.05 13.42
N TYR A 130 -3.67 -9.38 12.53
CA TYR A 130 -4.47 -10.60 12.59
C TYR A 130 -3.67 -11.81 12.10
N SER A 131 -3.69 -12.91 12.86
CA SER A 131 -3.52 -14.25 12.25
C SER A 131 -4.69 -14.57 11.32
N LEU A 132 -4.52 -15.46 10.35
CA LEU A 132 -5.60 -15.92 9.45
C LEU A 132 -6.89 -16.30 10.18
N ASN A 133 -6.80 -16.95 11.34
CA ASN A 133 -7.96 -17.36 12.14
C ASN A 133 -8.71 -16.17 12.79
N GLN A 134 -8.05 -15.03 12.99
CA GLN A 134 -8.70 -13.79 13.43
C GLN A 134 -9.24 -13.02 12.23
N ALA A 135 -8.49 -12.94 11.12
CA ALA A 135 -8.94 -12.31 9.89
C ALA A 135 -10.24 -12.96 9.38
N ILE A 136 -10.29 -14.30 9.27
CA ILE A 136 -11.51 -15.02 8.87
C ILE A 136 -12.69 -14.70 9.81
N ARG A 137 -12.47 -14.57 11.12
CA ARG A 137 -13.53 -14.19 12.08
C ARG A 137 -13.98 -12.73 11.94
N GLN A 138 -13.12 -11.86 11.43
CA GLN A 138 -13.47 -10.48 11.11
C GLN A 138 -14.34 -10.43 9.84
N LEU A 139 -13.97 -11.19 8.81
CA LEU A 139 -14.77 -11.35 7.59
C LEU A 139 -16.14 -12.01 7.89
N GLU A 140 -16.20 -13.01 8.79
CA GLU A 140 -17.45 -13.61 9.30
C GLU A 140 -18.42 -12.60 9.95
N GLN A 141 -17.91 -11.48 10.48
CA GLN A 141 -18.73 -10.40 11.04
C GLN A 141 -19.22 -9.41 9.96
N MET A 142 -18.51 -9.34 8.82
CA MET A 142 -18.82 -8.46 7.68
C MET A 142 -19.83 -9.08 6.70
N GLU A 143 -20.15 -10.38 6.81
CA GLU A 143 -21.19 -11.08 6.03
C GLU A 143 -22.57 -10.39 6.08
N ALA A 144 -22.85 -9.59 7.10
CA ALA A 144 -24.11 -8.85 7.25
C ALA A 144 -24.14 -7.51 6.49
N SER A 145 -22.99 -7.01 6.03
CA SER A 145 -22.86 -5.77 5.24
C SER A 145 -22.67 -6.02 3.74
N ASP A 146 -22.06 -7.15 3.36
CA ASP A 146 -21.88 -7.55 1.96
C ASP A 146 -21.80 -9.08 1.86
N GLU A 147 -22.55 -9.68 0.94
CA GLU A 147 -22.59 -11.14 0.79
C GLU A 147 -21.29 -11.73 0.22
N ARG A 148 -20.45 -10.91 -0.45
CA ARG A 148 -19.13 -11.31 -0.97
C ARG A 148 -18.23 -11.85 0.15
N TYR A 149 -18.33 -11.32 1.38
CA TYR A 149 -17.59 -11.84 2.54
C TYR A 149 -17.93 -13.30 2.84
N ALA A 150 -19.20 -13.70 2.76
CA ALA A 150 -19.60 -15.09 3.01
C ALA A 150 -19.07 -16.04 1.92
N GLN A 151 -19.03 -15.58 0.67
CA GLN A 151 -18.46 -16.34 -0.45
C GLN A 151 -16.94 -16.52 -0.28
N ILE A 152 -16.22 -15.46 0.09
CA ILE A 152 -14.78 -15.49 0.38
C ILE A 152 -14.48 -16.40 1.59
N VAL A 153 -15.28 -16.33 2.66
CA VAL A 153 -15.10 -17.16 3.88
C VAL A 153 -15.37 -18.65 3.64
N GLU A 154 -16.35 -19.03 2.81
CA GLU A 154 -16.57 -20.46 2.47
C GLU A 154 -15.47 -21.02 1.54
N ASN A 155 -14.73 -20.18 0.83
CA ASN A 155 -13.69 -20.54 -0.14
C ASN A 155 -12.28 -20.03 0.26
N ALA A 156 -12.06 -19.81 1.56
CA ALA A 156 -10.87 -19.12 2.07
C ALA A 156 -9.54 -19.77 1.65
N GLU A 157 -9.53 -21.08 1.38
CA GLU A 157 -8.37 -21.84 0.90
C GLU A 157 -7.86 -21.46 -0.50
N LYS A 158 -8.61 -20.64 -1.26
CA LYS A 158 -8.24 -20.20 -2.62
C LYS A 158 -7.47 -18.88 -2.65
N TYR A 159 -7.42 -18.16 -1.53
CA TYR A 159 -6.81 -16.84 -1.42
C TYR A 159 -5.49 -16.91 -0.65
N PRO A 160 -4.48 -16.09 -0.99
CA PRO A 160 -3.29 -15.93 -0.15
C PRO A 160 -3.68 -15.47 1.27
N GLU A 161 -3.08 -16.05 2.30
CA GLU A 161 -3.36 -15.68 3.71
C GLU A 161 -3.24 -14.17 3.94
N LYS A 162 -2.21 -13.53 3.36
CA LYS A 162 -2.01 -12.09 3.48
C LYS A 162 -3.10 -11.27 2.79
N LEU A 163 -3.73 -11.76 1.71
CA LEU A 163 -4.84 -11.07 1.06
C LEU A 163 -6.09 -11.05 1.95
N LEU A 164 -6.38 -12.15 2.66
CA LEU A 164 -7.48 -12.23 3.61
C LEU A 164 -7.23 -11.37 4.86
N ILE A 165 -5.98 -11.30 5.34
CA ILE A 165 -5.56 -10.40 6.43
C ILE A 165 -5.66 -8.92 6.00
N ASN A 166 -5.31 -8.62 4.74
CA ASN A 166 -5.44 -7.28 4.16
C ASN A 166 -6.92 -6.87 4.05
N LEU A 167 -7.80 -7.71 3.50
CA LEU A 167 -9.25 -7.43 3.43
C LEU A 167 -9.88 -7.27 4.82
N ALA A 168 -9.48 -8.07 5.81
CA ALA A 168 -9.96 -7.93 7.19
C ALA A 168 -9.55 -6.60 7.85
N ASN A 169 -8.50 -5.94 7.34
CA ASN A 169 -8.04 -4.62 7.76
C ASN A 169 -8.58 -3.47 6.89
N ASN A 170 -8.86 -3.73 5.61
CA ASN A 170 -9.45 -2.77 4.69
C ASN A 170 -10.62 -3.37 3.88
N PRO A 171 -11.87 -3.15 4.34
CA PRO A 171 -13.10 -3.49 3.62
C PRO A 171 -13.23 -2.90 2.21
N GLU A 172 -12.51 -1.82 1.87
CA GLU A 172 -12.51 -1.20 0.53
C GLU A 172 -12.15 -2.22 -0.57
N MET A 173 -11.28 -3.19 -0.24
CA MET A 173 -10.78 -4.22 -1.16
C MET A 173 -11.83 -5.27 -1.58
N ILE A 174 -13.06 -5.23 -1.05
CA ILE A 174 -14.04 -6.33 -1.17
C ILE A 174 -14.37 -6.71 -2.63
N ALA A 175 -14.44 -5.73 -3.54
CA ALA A 175 -14.66 -5.98 -4.97
C ALA A 175 -13.48 -6.74 -5.59
N PHE A 176 -12.25 -6.23 -5.40
CA PHE A 176 -11.02 -6.86 -5.89
C PHE A 176 -10.84 -8.29 -5.37
N VAL A 177 -11.09 -8.53 -4.07
CA VAL A 177 -10.88 -9.87 -3.47
C VAL A 177 -11.98 -10.85 -3.88
N ALA A 178 -13.22 -10.40 -4.10
CA ALA A 178 -14.27 -11.28 -4.64
C ALA A 178 -13.92 -11.76 -6.06
N ASP A 179 -13.34 -10.87 -6.87
CA ASP A 179 -13.01 -11.12 -8.28
C ASP A 179 -11.60 -11.71 -8.51
N TYR A 180 -10.85 -11.97 -7.42
CA TYR A 180 -9.46 -12.42 -7.44
C TYR A 180 -9.31 -13.83 -8.04
N LYS A 181 -8.61 -13.91 -9.18
CA LYS A 181 -8.42 -15.14 -9.98
C LYS A 181 -7.01 -15.76 -9.84
N GLY A 182 -6.19 -15.26 -8.90
CA GLY A 182 -4.79 -15.66 -8.72
C GLY A 182 -3.79 -14.74 -9.47
N ASN A 183 -2.50 -14.96 -9.22
CA ASN A 183 -1.44 -14.09 -9.77
C ASN A 183 -1.30 -14.25 -11.29
N THR A 184 -1.26 -13.12 -12.01
CA THR A 184 -1.02 -13.04 -13.46
C THR A 184 0.34 -12.41 -13.76
N ARG A 185 0.77 -12.40 -15.03
CA ARG A 185 2.00 -11.75 -15.52
C ARG A 185 1.76 -10.96 -16.81
N ASP A 186 0.53 -10.48 -16.97
CA ASP A 186 -0.02 -9.83 -18.16
C ASP A 186 0.04 -8.31 -17.98
N TYR A 187 1.25 -7.78 -17.74
CA TYR A 187 1.46 -6.39 -17.33
C TYR A 187 1.09 -5.37 -18.41
N ASP A 188 1.06 -5.82 -19.66
CA ASP A 188 1.02 -4.98 -20.86
C ASP A 188 -0.42 -4.59 -21.24
N LYS A 189 -1.26 -4.41 -20.21
CA LYS A 189 -2.70 -4.07 -20.23
C LYS A 189 -3.13 -3.12 -19.10
N ALA A 190 -2.16 -2.63 -18.33
CA ALA A 190 -2.39 -1.78 -17.19
C ALA A 190 -2.21 -0.31 -17.62
N GLU A 191 -3.29 0.30 -18.06
CA GLU A 191 -3.36 1.67 -18.58
C GLU A 191 -3.92 2.65 -17.52
N LEU A 192 -3.48 3.91 -17.57
CA LEU A 192 -4.09 5.00 -16.79
C LEU A 192 -5.25 5.63 -17.57
N THR A 193 -6.21 6.19 -16.85
CA THR A 193 -7.32 6.93 -17.46
C THR A 193 -6.95 8.39 -17.68
N GLU A 194 -7.53 9.04 -18.69
CA GLU A 194 -7.34 10.48 -18.94
C GLU A 194 -7.66 11.33 -17.69
N LYS A 195 -8.68 10.95 -16.91
CA LYS A 195 -8.98 11.58 -15.62
C LYS A 195 -7.81 11.50 -14.65
N GLU A 196 -7.19 10.32 -14.48
CA GLU A 196 -6.03 10.13 -13.61
C GLU A 196 -4.78 10.91 -14.07
N LEU A 197 -4.67 11.25 -15.35
CA LEU A 197 -3.59 12.09 -15.91
C LEU A 197 -3.86 13.59 -15.75
N GLN A 198 -5.11 14.00 -15.47
CA GLN A 198 -5.53 15.38 -15.25
C GLN A 198 -5.56 15.79 -13.76
N GLU A 199 -5.52 14.84 -12.83
CA GLU A 199 -5.36 15.13 -11.40
C GLU A 199 -3.93 15.65 -11.10
N GLU A 200 -3.77 16.69 -10.28
CA GLU A 200 -2.45 17.23 -9.90
C GLU A 200 -1.63 16.23 -9.05
N TYR A 201 -2.33 15.42 -8.23
CA TYR A 201 -1.74 14.43 -7.32
C TYR A 201 -2.55 13.11 -7.34
N PRO A 202 -2.50 12.33 -8.44
CA PRO A 202 -3.32 11.15 -8.61
C PRO A 202 -3.13 10.11 -7.51
N LEU A 203 -4.24 9.49 -7.09
CA LEU A 203 -4.28 8.38 -6.15
C LEU A 203 -4.39 7.05 -6.91
N PHE A 204 -3.35 6.23 -6.85
CA PHE A 204 -3.40 4.84 -7.33
C PHE A 204 -3.51 3.88 -6.14
N LEU A 205 -4.49 2.98 -6.19
CA LEU A 205 -4.63 1.90 -5.21
C LEU A 205 -3.88 0.67 -5.70
N GLN A 206 -3.00 0.10 -4.87
CA GLN A 206 -2.17 -1.06 -5.23
C GLN A 206 -2.99 -2.32 -5.58
N TRP A 207 -4.27 -2.31 -5.21
CA TRP A 207 -5.26 -3.38 -5.42
C TRP A 207 -6.32 -3.06 -6.49
N ASP A 208 -6.09 -2.08 -7.36
CA ASP A 208 -6.92 -1.86 -8.57
C ASP A 208 -6.98 -3.13 -9.45
N LYS A 209 -8.12 -3.38 -10.10
CA LYS A 209 -8.34 -4.53 -11.00
C LYS A 209 -7.34 -4.60 -12.16
N ARG A 210 -6.80 -3.47 -12.62
CA ARG A 210 -5.81 -3.36 -13.71
C ARG A 210 -4.46 -4.00 -13.39
N TRP A 211 -4.02 -3.93 -12.13
CA TRP A 211 -2.66 -4.35 -11.74
C TRP A 211 -2.56 -5.17 -10.45
N GLY A 212 -3.55 -5.16 -9.56
CA GLY A 212 -3.49 -5.79 -8.25
C GLY A 212 -3.18 -7.30 -8.28
N CYS A 213 -3.60 -8.00 -9.33
CA CYS A 213 -3.31 -9.43 -9.54
C CYS A 213 -1.96 -9.71 -10.24
N LEU A 214 -1.25 -8.69 -10.75
CA LEU A 214 0.06 -8.89 -11.39
C LEU A 214 1.11 -9.29 -10.37
N ALA A 215 1.97 -10.24 -10.73
CA ALA A 215 3.00 -10.76 -9.84
C ALA A 215 3.99 -9.65 -9.41
N TYR A 216 4.27 -9.59 -8.11
CA TYR A 216 5.29 -8.71 -7.54
C TYR A 216 5.85 -9.36 -6.28
N GLY A 217 7.07 -9.90 -6.40
CA GLY A 217 7.71 -10.72 -5.38
C GLY A 217 7.41 -12.22 -5.46
N ASP A 218 7.91 -12.95 -4.47
CA ASP A 218 7.81 -14.40 -4.39
C ASP A 218 6.39 -14.83 -4.03
N ASP A 219 5.71 -15.52 -4.96
CA ASP A 219 4.29 -15.92 -4.90
C ASP A 219 3.29 -14.81 -4.47
N SER A 220 3.69 -13.55 -4.63
CA SER A 220 2.94 -12.35 -4.25
C SER A 220 2.59 -11.47 -5.47
N ASN A 221 1.83 -10.40 -5.24
CA ASN A 221 1.27 -9.52 -6.27
C ASN A 221 1.22 -8.05 -5.82
N VAL A 222 0.89 -7.14 -6.73
CA VAL A 222 0.82 -5.69 -6.45
C VAL A 222 -0.18 -5.38 -5.32
N ALA A 223 -1.32 -6.09 -5.24
CA ALA A 223 -2.31 -5.89 -4.17
C ALA A 223 -1.78 -6.24 -2.77
N ILE A 224 -0.86 -7.20 -2.66
CA ILE A 224 -0.28 -7.67 -1.38
C ILE A 224 1.02 -6.92 -1.03
N SER A 225 1.86 -6.61 -2.01
CA SER A 225 3.25 -6.14 -1.78
C SER A 225 3.63 -4.87 -2.55
N GLY A 226 2.77 -4.35 -3.43
CA GLY A 226 3.09 -3.30 -4.41
C GLY A 226 3.05 -1.85 -3.90
N CYS A 227 3.05 -1.62 -2.60
CA CYS A 227 2.97 -0.26 -2.02
C CYS A 227 4.09 0.66 -2.53
N GLY A 228 5.33 0.16 -2.61
CA GLY A 228 6.47 0.91 -3.15
C GLY A 228 6.27 1.34 -4.62
N PRO A 229 6.09 0.40 -5.57
CA PRO A 229 5.78 0.72 -6.97
C PRO A 229 4.59 1.66 -7.15
N THR A 230 3.51 1.44 -6.39
CA THR A 230 2.30 2.28 -6.49
C THR A 230 2.56 3.71 -5.98
N THR A 231 3.33 3.86 -4.89
CA THR A 231 3.71 5.17 -4.36
C THR A 231 4.62 5.94 -5.32
N LEU A 232 5.57 5.24 -5.97
CA LEU A 232 6.42 5.85 -6.97
C LEU A 232 5.66 6.19 -8.25
N ALA A 233 4.69 5.38 -8.67
CA ALA A 233 3.83 5.66 -9.83
C ALA A 233 3.08 6.99 -9.66
N MET A 234 2.42 7.20 -8.51
CA MET A 234 1.72 8.45 -8.21
C MET A 234 2.68 9.66 -8.29
N ALA A 235 3.89 9.55 -7.72
CA ALA A 235 4.87 10.63 -7.75
C ALA A 235 5.45 10.89 -9.15
N VAL A 236 5.68 9.85 -9.97
CA VAL A 236 6.19 10.02 -11.33
C VAL A 236 5.13 10.67 -12.23
N VAL A 237 3.88 10.19 -12.19
CA VAL A 237 2.79 10.77 -13.00
C VAL A 237 2.60 12.25 -12.64
N ALA A 238 2.44 12.58 -11.36
CA ALA A 238 2.28 13.96 -10.90
C ALA A 238 3.43 14.90 -11.33
N LEU A 239 4.68 14.43 -11.24
CA LEU A 239 5.86 15.27 -11.53
C LEU A 239 6.23 15.36 -13.02
N THR A 240 5.65 14.51 -13.90
CA THR A 240 6.14 14.39 -15.29
C THR A 240 5.06 14.18 -16.37
N GLY A 241 3.82 13.89 -16.01
CA GLY A 241 2.76 13.53 -16.96
C GLY A 241 2.98 12.19 -17.68
N ASN A 242 3.90 11.35 -17.18
CA ASN A 242 4.30 10.08 -17.81
C ASN A 242 3.25 8.98 -17.58
N ASP A 243 2.37 8.79 -18.57
CA ASP A 243 1.29 7.81 -18.63
C ASP A 243 1.75 6.34 -18.56
N GLU A 244 2.92 6.02 -19.12
CA GLU A 244 3.58 4.71 -19.02
C GLU A 244 4.08 4.37 -17.60
N ALA A 245 4.06 5.32 -16.64
CA ALA A 245 4.58 5.14 -15.28
C ALA A 245 3.64 4.39 -14.33
N THR A 246 2.88 3.42 -14.83
CA THR A 246 1.80 2.75 -14.08
C THR A 246 2.34 1.88 -12.93
N PRO A 247 1.54 1.60 -11.88
CA PRO A 247 1.94 0.69 -10.80
C PRO A 247 2.37 -0.70 -11.30
N ALA A 248 1.82 -1.17 -12.42
CA ALA A 248 2.25 -2.39 -13.09
C ALA A 248 3.64 -2.26 -13.73
N ALA A 249 3.88 -1.17 -14.47
CA ALA A 249 5.16 -0.91 -15.14
C ALA A 249 6.29 -0.78 -14.12
N ILE A 250 6.07 -0.02 -13.04
CA ILE A 250 7.08 0.15 -11.97
C ILE A 250 7.26 -1.13 -11.15
N ALA A 251 6.22 -1.95 -10.95
CA ALA A 251 6.37 -3.26 -10.30
C ALA A 251 7.19 -4.24 -11.16
N LYS A 252 6.96 -4.25 -12.48
CA LYS A 252 7.71 -5.03 -13.49
C LYS A 252 9.18 -4.61 -13.51
N PHE A 253 9.45 -3.30 -13.62
CA PHE A 253 10.79 -2.72 -13.53
C PHE A 253 11.48 -3.05 -12.19
N ALA A 254 10.80 -2.88 -11.06
CA ALA A 254 11.35 -3.15 -9.73
C ALA A 254 11.68 -4.64 -9.50
N MET A 255 11.03 -5.56 -10.21
CA MET A 255 11.40 -6.98 -10.23
C MET A 255 12.60 -7.26 -11.14
N GLN A 256 12.74 -6.53 -12.26
CA GLN A 256 13.82 -6.71 -13.23
C GLN A 256 15.16 -6.16 -12.74
N GLU A 257 15.18 -4.95 -12.19
CA GLU A 257 16.39 -4.28 -11.69
C GLU A 257 16.74 -4.63 -10.23
N GLY A 258 16.08 -5.64 -9.65
CA GLY A 258 16.42 -6.16 -8.32
C GLY A 258 15.98 -5.30 -7.12
N TYR A 259 15.05 -4.35 -7.31
CA TYR A 259 14.48 -3.51 -6.26
C TYR A 259 13.40 -4.20 -5.40
N TYR A 260 13.22 -5.52 -5.53
CA TYR A 260 12.39 -6.34 -4.63
C TYR A 260 13.25 -7.18 -3.69
N MET A 261 12.89 -7.22 -2.41
CA MET A 261 13.53 -8.03 -1.37
C MET A 261 12.53 -9.05 -0.79
N SER A 262 12.88 -10.34 -0.92
CA SER A 262 12.08 -11.46 -0.43
C SER A 262 11.66 -11.29 1.04
N GLY A 263 10.38 -11.55 1.32
CA GLY A 263 9.77 -11.40 2.65
C GLY A 263 9.67 -9.96 3.18
N THR A 264 10.23 -8.96 2.49
CA THR A 264 10.30 -7.55 2.94
C THR A 264 9.50 -6.61 2.04
N GLY A 265 9.41 -6.91 0.74
CA GLY A 265 8.77 -6.04 -0.26
C GLY A 265 9.80 -5.14 -0.95
N THR A 266 9.40 -3.91 -1.26
CA THR A 266 10.19 -2.98 -2.06
C THR A 266 11.41 -2.43 -1.31
N MET A 267 12.56 -2.40 -1.98
CA MET A 267 13.80 -1.81 -1.47
C MET A 267 13.76 -0.28 -1.51
N TRP A 268 14.39 0.34 -0.51
CA TRP A 268 14.50 1.80 -0.41
C TRP A 268 15.22 2.45 -1.61
N SER A 269 16.12 1.74 -2.30
CA SER A 269 16.79 2.23 -3.50
C SER A 269 15.86 2.44 -4.71
N LEU A 270 14.65 1.84 -4.74
CA LEU A 270 13.65 2.19 -5.75
C LEU A 270 13.27 3.68 -5.65
N MET A 271 13.22 4.23 -4.43
CA MET A 271 12.83 5.62 -4.19
C MET A 271 13.91 6.62 -4.62
N THR A 272 15.15 6.18 -4.91
CA THR A 272 16.25 7.04 -5.35
C THR A 272 16.72 6.73 -6.77
N GLU A 273 17.19 5.51 -7.00
CA GLU A 273 17.73 5.06 -8.29
C GLU A 273 16.60 4.70 -9.27
N GLY A 274 15.55 4.03 -8.78
CA GLY A 274 14.35 3.73 -9.56
C GLY A 274 13.62 4.99 -10.02
N ALA A 275 13.42 5.96 -9.11
CA ALA A 275 12.90 7.28 -9.45
C ALA A 275 13.74 7.97 -10.55
N ALA A 276 15.07 7.86 -10.46
CA ALA A 276 15.99 8.39 -11.47
C ALA A 276 15.88 7.71 -12.84
N ALA A 277 15.46 6.43 -12.92
CA ALA A 277 15.16 5.78 -14.20
C ALA A 277 13.88 6.37 -14.85
N TYR A 278 12.87 6.71 -14.05
CA TYR A 278 11.59 7.30 -14.49
C TYR A 278 11.61 8.82 -14.68
N GLY A 279 12.78 9.43 -14.86
CA GLY A 279 12.89 10.87 -15.15
C GLY A 279 12.74 11.80 -13.93
N VAL A 280 12.55 11.28 -12.73
CA VAL A 280 12.41 12.05 -11.48
C VAL A 280 13.75 12.14 -10.75
N ARG A 281 14.11 13.30 -10.20
CA ARG A 281 15.20 13.42 -9.22
C ARG A 281 14.63 13.13 -7.83
N SER A 282 15.35 12.34 -7.04
CA SER A 282 15.00 12.02 -5.66
C SER A 282 16.21 12.07 -4.74
N GLU A 283 16.03 12.64 -3.54
CA GLU A 283 17.05 12.68 -2.50
C GLU A 283 16.47 12.39 -1.11
N GLN A 284 17.25 11.66 -0.28
CA GLN A 284 16.80 11.29 1.07
C GLN A 284 16.99 12.47 2.03
N ILE A 285 15.91 12.90 2.66
CA ILE A 285 15.87 14.08 3.55
C ILE A 285 15.69 13.67 5.03
N ASN A 286 15.88 14.61 5.95
CA ASN A 286 15.69 14.34 7.37
C ASN A 286 14.20 14.17 7.70
N ILE A 287 13.91 13.43 8.78
CA ILE A 287 12.54 13.26 9.29
C ILE A 287 12.13 14.51 10.13
N SER A 288 11.99 15.64 9.43
CA SER A 288 11.77 17.00 9.92
C SER A 288 10.53 17.63 9.29
N GLN A 289 9.63 18.21 10.08
CA GLN A 289 8.39 18.80 9.57
C GLN A 289 8.67 20.02 8.69
N ILE A 290 9.67 20.82 9.09
CA ILE A 290 10.06 22.05 8.40
C ILE A 290 10.64 21.70 7.03
N GLU A 291 11.49 20.67 6.96
CA GLU A 291 12.15 20.22 5.73
C GLU A 291 11.13 19.62 4.75
N ILE A 292 10.21 18.77 5.25
CA ILE A 292 9.10 18.25 4.45
C ILE A 292 8.22 19.39 3.92
N LYS A 293 7.81 20.34 4.76
CA LYS A 293 7.02 21.50 4.31
C LYS A 293 7.78 22.33 3.27
N GLN A 294 9.05 22.63 3.49
CA GLN A 294 9.90 23.37 2.54
C GLN A 294 10.00 22.71 1.16
N HIS A 295 9.96 21.37 1.08
CA HIS A 295 9.91 20.67 -0.21
C HIS A 295 8.52 20.78 -0.86
N LEU A 296 7.43 20.56 -0.12
CA LEU A 296 6.07 20.74 -0.63
C LEU A 296 5.81 22.20 -1.09
N ASP A 297 6.36 23.20 -0.36
CA ASP A 297 6.32 24.63 -0.71
C ASP A 297 7.01 24.96 -2.07
N GLN A 298 7.82 24.04 -2.60
CA GLN A 298 8.51 24.16 -3.90
C GLN A 298 7.82 23.37 -5.02
N GLY A 299 6.77 22.59 -4.73
CA GLY A 299 6.18 21.62 -5.67
C GLY A 299 6.96 20.30 -5.78
N ASP A 300 7.90 20.02 -4.86
CA ASP A 300 8.46 18.68 -4.71
C ASP A 300 7.42 17.77 -4.02
N ILE A 301 7.34 16.49 -4.40
CA ILE A 301 6.53 15.46 -3.72
C ILE A 301 7.39 14.72 -2.68
N VAL A 302 6.80 14.33 -1.54
CA VAL A 302 7.52 13.67 -0.45
C VAL A 302 7.05 12.23 -0.24
N ILE A 303 7.91 11.23 -0.47
CA ILE A 303 7.61 9.83 -0.15
C ILE A 303 8.13 9.49 1.25
N CYS A 304 7.28 8.89 2.08
CA CYS A 304 7.63 8.36 3.40
C CYS A 304 7.60 6.82 3.41
N SER A 305 8.67 6.17 3.89
CA SER A 305 8.59 4.77 4.34
C SER A 305 8.23 4.75 5.82
N VAL A 306 7.13 4.06 6.19
CA VAL A 306 6.61 4.00 7.56
C VAL A 306 6.67 2.57 8.14
N ARG A 307 6.64 2.49 9.47
CA ARG A 307 6.48 1.25 10.25
C ARG A 307 5.02 1.08 10.71
N GLN A 308 4.76 0.00 11.45
CA GLN A 308 3.50 -0.28 12.13
C GLN A 308 2.91 0.96 12.83
N GLY A 309 1.61 1.20 12.64
CA GLY A 309 0.93 2.36 13.20
C GLY A 309 -0.50 2.55 12.68
N ASP A 310 -0.78 3.71 12.08
CA ASP A 310 -2.10 4.04 11.54
C ASP A 310 -2.33 3.53 10.12
N PHE A 311 -1.27 3.36 9.32
CA PHE A 311 -1.37 2.93 7.92
C PHE A 311 -1.19 1.42 7.72
N THR A 312 -0.34 0.76 8.51
CA THR A 312 0.09 -0.63 8.30
C THR A 312 0.31 -1.40 9.60
N THR A 313 0.33 -2.73 9.54
CA THR A 313 0.83 -3.59 10.63
C THR A 313 2.34 -3.86 10.54
N GLY A 314 2.98 -3.57 9.40
CA GLY A 314 4.38 -3.91 9.10
C GLY A 314 5.19 -2.73 8.57
N GLY A 315 5.78 -2.87 7.38
CA GLY A 315 6.31 -1.75 6.60
C GLY A 315 5.28 -1.23 5.59
N HIS A 316 5.41 0.02 5.16
CA HIS A 316 4.59 0.60 4.07
C HIS A 316 5.27 1.82 3.44
N PHE A 317 4.77 2.26 2.29
CA PHE A 317 5.11 3.52 1.64
C PHE A 317 3.84 4.36 1.44
N ILE A 318 3.95 5.67 1.66
CA ILE A 318 2.89 6.66 1.46
C ILE A 318 3.48 7.92 0.84
N LEU A 319 2.66 8.67 0.09
CA LEU A 319 3.02 9.91 -0.60
C LEU A 319 2.40 11.09 0.12
N LEU A 320 3.19 12.11 0.47
CA LEU A 320 2.75 13.42 0.96
C LEU A 320 2.88 14.41 -0.19
N TYR A 321 1.83 15.20 -0.45
CA TYR A 321 1.79 16.15 -1.58
C TYR A 321 1.39 17.59 -1.20
N ASP A 322 0.70 17.78 -0.08
CA ASP A 322 0.17 19.07 0.33
C ASP A 322 0.08 19.14 1.87
N TYR A 323 -0.08 20.34 2.44
CA TYR A 323 -0.40 20.53 3.86
C TYR A 323 -1.15 21.84 4.12
N ASP A 324 -1.91 21.86 5.21
CA ASP A 324 -2.56 23.07 5.74
C ASP A 324 -2.47 23.15 7.28
N ASP A 325 -3.41 23.85 7.90
CA ASP A 325 -3.57 23.98 9.36
C ASP A 325 -4.23 22.73 10.01
N GLU A 326 -4.91 21.87 9.23
CA GLU A 326 -5.49 20.61 9.70
C GLU A 326 -4.48 19.45 9.63
N GLY A 327 -3.59 19.46 8.63
CA GLY A 327 -2.46 18.54 8.57
C GLY A 327 -1.89 18.33 7.16
N PHE A 328 -1.11 17.25 7.00
CA PHE A 328 -0.63 16.80 5.69
C PHE A 328 -1.73 16.08 4.91
N SER A 329 -1.80 16.36 3.62
CA SER A 329 -2.52 15.57 2.61
C SER A 329 -1.63 14.41 2.18
N ILE A 330 -2.19 13.19 2.16
CA ILE A 330 -1.43 11.94 1.97
C ILE A 330 -2.17 11.04 1.00
N ASN A 331 -1.51 10.53 -0.03
CA ASN A 331 -2.00 9.38 -0.81
C ASN A 331 -1.41 8.09 -0.22
N ASP A 332 -2.28 7.27 0.36
CA ASP A 332 -1.99 5.92 0.85
C ASP A 332 -2.42 4.90 -0.22
N PRO A 333 -1.48 4.22 -0.91
CA PRO A 333 -1.82 3.29 -1.98
C PRO A 333 -2.58 2.04 -1.49
N PHE A 334 -2.74 1.85 -0.18
CA PHE A 334 -3.52 0.76 0.39
C PHE A 334 -4.95 1.18 0.81
N SER A 335 -5.26 2.47 0.97
CA SER A 335 -6.60 2.91 1.40
C SER A 335 -7.07 4.27 0.88
N LEU A 336 -8.29 4.28 0.34
CA LEU A 336 -9.02 5.48 -0.06
C LEU A 336 -9.44 6.32 1.16
N TYR A 337 -10.00 5.69 2.20
CA TYR A 337 -10.41 6.39 3.43
C TYR A 337 -9.23 7.13 4.08
N ARG A 338 -8.05 6.50 4.16
CA ARG A 338 -6.86 7.14 4.75
C ARG A 338 -6.31 8.27 3.90
N SER A 339 -6.47 8.17 2.58
CA SER A 339 -6.05 9.22 1.65
C SER A 339 -6.96 10.45 1.77
N GLY A 340 -8.27 10.25 1.98
CA GLY A 340 -9.23 11.30 2.28
C GLY A 340 -9.15 11.90 3.71
N GLN A 341 -8.05 11.76 4.45
CA GLN A 341 -7.86 12.40 5.77
C GLN A 341 -6.68 13.39 5.74
N LYS A 342 -6.79 14.46 6.53
CA LYS A 342 -5.64 15.30 6.91
C LYS A 342 -4.89 14.66 8.09
N TRP A 343 -3.56 14.72 8.07
CA TRP A 343 -2.69 14.01 9.01
C TRP A 343 -1.75 14.95 9.79
N ASP A 344 -1.99 15.09 11.09
CA ASP A 344 -1.04 15.72 12.01
C ASP A 344 0.36 15.06 11.94
N TYR A 345 1.39 15.90 11.92
CA TYR A 345 2.78 15.46 11.94
C TYR A 345 3.12 14.65 13.20
N GLY A 346 2.65 15.05 14.38
CA GLY A 346 2.94 14.35 15.65
C GLY A 346 2.47 12.89 15.61
N LYS A 347 1.28 12.66 15.07
CA LYS A 347 0.67 11.34 14.82
C LYS A 347 1.53 10.47 13.91
N ILE A 348 1.97 10.98 12.75
CA ILE A 348 2.71 10.20 11.75
C ILE A 348 4.21 10.08 12.03
N ARG A 349 4.83 11.07 12.71
CA ARG A 349 6.29 11.17 12.91
C ARG A 349 6.91 10.03 13.74
N SER A 350 6.12 9.39 14.59
CA SER A 350 6.55 8.19 15.32
C SER A 350 6.71 6.96 14.41
N GLN A 351 6.04 6.97 13.25
CA GLN A 351 5.89 5.83 12.35
C GLN A 351 6.95 5.85 11.23
N ILE A 352 7.26 7.05 10.71
CA ILE A 352 8.24 7.25 9.62
C ILE A 352 9.61 6.65 9.98
N LYS A 353 10.22 5.95 9.01
CA LYS A 353 11.56 5.35 9.06
C LYS A 353 12.57 6.09 8.16
N ALA A 354 12.11 6.54 6.99
CA ALA A 354 12.88 7.28 6.00
C ALA A 354 11.94 8.16 5.17
N VAL A 355 12.49 9.23 4.59
CA VAL A 355 11.76 10.24 3.80
C VAL A 355 12.61 10.60 2.59
N TRP A 356 11.99 10.77 1.43
CA TRP A 356 12.61 11.28 0.21
C TRP A 356 11.81 12.45 -0.34
N ALA A 357 12.50 13.48 -0.83
CA ALA A 357 11.90 14.52 -1.65
C ALA A 357 12.16 14.21 -3.13
N LEU A 358 11.12 14.30 -3.94
CA LEU A 358 11.08 13.94 -5.35
C LEU A 358 10.66 15.16 -6.18
N LYS A 359 11.32 15.41 -7.31
CA LYS A 359 10.95 16.48 -8.26
C LYS A 359 11.28 16.12 -9.71
N ALA A 360 10.69 16.86 -10.64
CA ALA A 360 11.13 16.84 -12.04
C ALA A 360 12.64 17.14 -12.18
N LYS A 361 13.25 16.68 -13.28
CA LYS A 361 14.70 16.82 -13.55
C LYS A 361 15.09 18.12 -14.26
#